data_AF-A0A7Y0R2R6-F1
#
_entry.id   AF-A0A7Y0R2R6-F1
#
_cell.length_a   1.000
_cell.length_b   1.000
_cell.length_c   1.000
_cell.angle_alpha   90.00
_cell.angle_beta   90.00
_cell.angle_gamma   90.00
#
_symmetry.space_group_name_H-M   'P 1'
#
loop_
_entity.id
_entity.type
_entity.pdbx_description
1 polymer ?
#
loop_
_entity_poly.entity_id
_entity_poly.type
_entity_poly.pdbx_seq_one_letter_code
_entity_poly.pdbx_strand_id
1 'polypeptide(L)'
;MAWGQRVSPAFKSKVVEICSELEINPNHLMACMAFETAETFSPSIRNGSGSGATGLIQFMPATAKNLGTSTKHLAMMSAVEQLDYVKAYFWPYRHRMSSLEDVY
;
A
#
# COMPACT_ATOMS: atom_id res chain seq x y z
N MET A 1 -14.72 4.44 6.01
CA MET A 1 -13.32 4.13 5.70
C MET A 1 -12.46 5.32 6.12
N ALA A 2 -11.40 5.07 6.89
CA ALA A 2 -10.45 6.10 7.31
C ALA A 2 -9.74 6.75 6.10
N TRP A 3 -9.43 8.05 6.19
CA TRP A 3 -8.87 8.89 5.10
C TRP A 3 -9.61 8.86 3.75
N GLY A 4 -10.86 8.37 3.70
CA GLY A 4 -11.60 8.24 2.43
C GLY A 4 -11.89 9.56 1.67
N GLN A 5 -11.65 10.72 2.30
CA GLN A 5 -11.71 12.03 1.63
C GLN A 5 -10.39 12.42 0.95
N ARG A 6 -9.27 11.76 1.26
CA ARG A 6 -7.95 12.01 0.68
C ARG A 6 -7.70 11.28 -0.65
N VAL A 7 -8.58 10.35 -1.00
CA VAL A 7 -8.40 9.41 -2.13
C VAL A 7 -9.62 9.38 -3.06
N SER A 8 -9.39 8.97 -4.30
CA SER A 8 -10.45 8.87 -5.31
C SER A 8 -11.47 7.76 -4.98
N PRO A 9 -12.69 7.81 -5.53
CA PRO A 9 -13.66 6.72 -5.43
C PRO A 9 -13.13 5.38 -5.94
N ALA A 10 -12.35 5.38 -7.03
CA ALA A 10 -11.73 4.18 -7.58
C ALA A 10 -10.72 3.55 -6.60
N PHE A 11 -9.89 4.38 -5.97
CA PHE A 11 -8.94 3.93 -4.95
C PHE A 11 -9.66 3.27 -3.77
N LYS A 12 -10.69 3.93 -3.23
CA LYS A 12 -11.51 3.38 -2.13
C LYS A 12 -12.12 2.04 -2.48
N SER A 13 -12.73 1.94 -3.67
CA SER A 13 -13.40 0.71 -4.11
C SER A 13 -12.40 -0.44 -4.21
N LYS A 14 -11.22 -0.19 -4.79
CA LYS A 14 -10.15 -1.18 -4.91
C LYS A 14 -9.57 -1.60 -3.56
N VAL A 15 -9.42 -0.67 -2.60
CA VAL A 15 -9.01 -1.03 -1.23
C VAL A 15 -10.03 -1.95 -0.56
N VAL A 16 -11.34 -1.67 -0.69
CA VAL A 16 -12.38 -2.55 -0.13
C VAL A 16 -12.30 -3.95 -0.74
N GLU A 17 -12.15 -4.05 -2.06
CA GLU A 17 -12.00 -5.33 -2.77
C GLU A 17 -10.79 -6.11 -2.26
N ILE A 18 -9.60 -5.49 -2.26
CA ILE A 18 -8.36 -6.10 -1.77
C ILE A 18 -8.50 -6.57 -0.33
N CYS A 19 -9.04 -5.73 0.56
CA CYS A 19 -9.21 -6.07 1.97
C CYS A 19 -10.21 -7.20 2.18
N SER A 20 -11.26 -7.30 1.35
CA SER A 20 -12.19 -8.42 1.38
C SER A 20 -11.49 -9.74 1.01
N GLU A 21 -10.60 -9.73 0.02
CA GLU A 21 -9.86 -10.93 -0.40
C GLU A 21 -8.78 -11.36 0.60
N LEU A 22 -8.14 -10.38 1.26
CA LEU A 22 -7.06 -10.63 2.21
C LEU A 22 -7.56 -10.87 3.64
N GLU A 23 -8.86 -10.64 3.89
CA GLU A 23 -9.49 -10.62 5.21
C GLU A 23 -8.83 -9.62 6.18
N ILE A 24 -8.56 -8.40 5.68
CA ILE A 24 -7.97 -7.29 6.46
C ILE A 24 -9.04 -6.22 6.68
N ASN A 25 -9.04 -5.55 7.84
CA ASN A 25 -9.84 -4.35 8.03
C ASN A 25 -9.36 -3.22 7.09
N PRO A 26 -10.19 -2.68 6.18
CA PRO A 26 -9.80 -1.60 5.27
C PRO A 26 -9.28 -0.35 5.98
N ASN A 27 -9.73 -0.07 7.20
CA ASN A 27 -9.21 1.06 7.97
C ASN A 27 -7.77 0.85 8.43
N HIS A 28 -7.33 -0.39 8.68
CA HIS A 28 -5.94 -0.68 9.05
C HIS A 28 -5.02 -0.47 7.85
N LEU A 29 -5.39 -1.00 6.68
CA LEU A 29 -4.60 -0.79 5.46
C LEU A 29 -4.52 0.69 5.08
N MET A 30 -5.63 1.43 5.19
CA MET A 30 -5.63 2.88 4.96
C MET A 30 -4.77 3.64 5.97
N ALA A 31 -4.73 3.22 7.24
CA ALA A 31 -3.89 3.83 8.27
C ALA A 31 -2.40 3.60 8.01
N CYS A 32 -2.01 2.37 7.66
CA CYS A 32 -0.66 2.04 7.23
C CYS A 32 -0.24 2.94 6.05
N MET A 33 -1.05 3.02 4.99
CA MET A 33 -0.75 3.88 3.84
C MET A 33 -0.67 5.37 4.19
N ALA A 34 -1.55 5.85 5.08
CA ALA A 34 -1.52 7.23 5.52
C ALA A 34 -0.21 7.55 6.26
N PHE A 35 0.23 6.66 7.15
CA PHE A 35 1.50 6.82 7.86
C PHE A 35 2.69 6.83 6.88
N GLU A 36 2.76 5.83 6.00
CA GLU A 36 3.86 5.65 5.04
C GLU A 36 3.97 6.76 3.99
N THR A 37 2.88 7.48 3.73
CA THR A 37 2.84 8.53 2.70
C THR A 37 2.62 9.93 3.26
N ALA A 38 2.69 10.12 4.59
CA ALA A 38 2.34 11.38 5.25
C ALA A 38 0.96 11.92 4.81
N GLU A 39 -0.03 11.02 4.78
CA GLU A 39 -1.44 11.22 4.38
C GLU A 39 -1.66 11.64 2.92
N THR A 40 -0.63 11.62 2.08
CA THR A 40 -0.76 12.02 0.67
C THR A 40 -1.33 10.92 -0.22
N PHE A 41 -1.21 9.65 0.20
CA PHE A 41 -1.51 8.48 -0.63
C PHE A 41 -0.81 8.52 -1.99
N SER A 42 0.34 9.19 -2.06
CA SER A 42 1.10 9.33 -3.29
C SER A 42 1.97 8.08 -3.54
N PRO A 43 1.90 7.48 -4.74
CA PRO A 43 2.67 6.29 -5.09
C PRO A 43 4.16 6.57 -5.28
N SER A 44 4.55 7.85 -5.33
CA SER A 44 5.91 8.29 -5.62
C SER A 44 6.69 8.77 -4.38
N ILE A 45 6.08 8.74 -3.18
CA ILE A 45 6.76 9.14 -1.94
C ILE A 45 7.96 8.23 -1.71
N ARG A 46 9.14 8.83 -1.56
CA ARG A 46 10.38 8.13 -1.24
C ARG A 46 10.78 8.42 0.19
N ASN A 47 11.32 7.41 0.85
CA ASN A 47 11.89 7.58 2.17
C ASN A 47 13.07 8.57 2.16
N GLY A 48 13.05 9.54 3.08
CA GLY A 48 14.08 10.59 3.21
C GLY A 48 15.44 10.12 3.75
N SER A 49 15.52 8.94 4.36
CA SER A 49 16.76 8.36 4.91
C SER A 49 17.62 7.64 3.88
N GLY A 50 17.19 7.56 2.62
CA GLY A 50 17.96 6.92 1.54
C GLY A 50 17.80 5.40 1.43
N SER A 51 16.86 4.79 2.17
CA SER A 51 16.57 3.34 2.08
C SER A 51 16.07 2.88 0.69
N GLY A 52 15.63 3.82 -0.14
CA GLY A 52 15.01 3.55 -1.44
C GLY A 52 13.56 3.07 -1.35
N ALA A 53 13.00 2.99 -0.14
CA ALA A 53 11.60 2.64 0.08
C ALA A 53 10.67 3.64 -0.63
N THR A 54 9.62 3.14 -1.28
CA THR A 54 8.81 3.95 -2.20
C THR A 54 7.33 3.58 -2.18
N GLY A 55 6.46 4.59 -2.20
CA GLY A 55 5.03 4.47 -2.47
C GLY A 55 4.16 4.17 -1.26
N LEU A 56 2.96 3.67 -1.54
CA LEU A 56 1.82 3.53 -0.62
C LEU A 56 2.12 2.76 0.66
N ILE A 57 3.02 1.78 0.60
CA ILE A 57 3.46 1.00 1.77
C ILE A 57 4.98 0.99 1.91
N GLN A 58 5.66 2.00 1.37
CA GLN A 58 7.12 2.12 1.34
C GLN A 58 7.82 0.81 0.89
N PHE A 59 7.51 0.33 -0.31
CA PHE A 59 8.14 -0.87 -0.87
C PHE A 59 9.66 -0.74 -0.89
N MET A 60 10.35 -1.62 -0.18
CA MET A 60 11.80 -1.71 -0.24
C MET A 60 12.27 -2.21 -1.62
N PRO A 61 13.46 -1.80 -2.11
CA PRO A 61 13.97 -2.23 -3.43
C PRO A 61 13.97 -3.75 -3.65
N ALA A 62 14.34 -4.53 -2.63
CA ALA A 62 14.32 -5.99 -2.69
C ALA A 62 12.89 -6.55 -2.81
N THR A 63 11.94 -5.99 -2.06
CA THR A 63 10.51 -6.35 -2.14
C THR A 63 9.95 -6.04 -3.52
N ALA A 64 10.19 -4.84 -4.06
CA ALA A 64 9.75 -4.46 -5.39
C ALA A 64 10.30 -5.41 -6.46
N LYS A 65 11.57 -5.82 -6.34
CA LYS A 65 12.19 -6.81 -7.23
C LYS A 65 11.51 -8.18 -7.14
N ASN A 66 11.22 -8.66 -5.93
CA ASN A 66 10.54 -9.94 -5.71
C ASN A 66 9.10 -9.95 -6.26
N LEU A 67 8.46 -8.78 -6.31
CA LEU A 67 7.15 -8.58 -6.94
C LEU A 67 7.24 -8.38 -8.47
N GLY A 68 8.41 -8.56 -9.08
CA GLY A 68 8.60 -8.47 -10.53
C GLY A 68 8.65 -7.03 -11.06
N THR A 69 8.93 -6.04 -10.21
CA THR A 69 8.99 -4.62 -10.59
C THR A 69 10.23 -3.92 -10.01
N SER A 70 10.21 -2.59 -9.95
CA SER A 70 11.23 -1.78 -9.27
C SER A 70 10.58 -0.59 -8.56
N THR A 71 11.25 -0.03 -7.55
CA THR A 71 10.77 1.19 -6.88
C THR A 71 10.63 2.38 -7.83
N LYS A 72 11.48 2.45 -8.86
CA LYS A 72 11.34 3.44 -9.94
C LYS A 72 10.02 3.25 -10.71
N HIS A 73 9.67 2.01 -11.05
CA HIS A 73 8.42 1.74 -11.78
C HIS A 73 7.20 1.95 -10.88
N LEU A 74 7.26 1.50 -9.62
CA LEU A 74 6.22 1.77 -8.63
C LEU A 74 5.94 3.27 -8.49
N ALA A 75 6.99 4.11 -8.43
CA ALA A 75 6.83 5.56 -8.33
C ALA A 75 6.15 6.23 -9.55
N MET A 76 6.14 5.56 -10.71
CA MET A 76 5.54 6.09 -11.94
C MET A 76 4.10 5.63 -12.14
N MET A 77 3.62 4.69 -11.31
CA MET A 77 2.23 4.21 -11.36
C MET A 77 1.28 5.26 -10.81
N SER A 78 0.02 5.17 -11.20
CA SER A 78 -1.07 5.76 -10.41
C SER A 78 -1.20 5.06 -9.06
N ALA A 79 -1.80 5.75 -8.09
CA ALA A 79 -2.08 5.16 -6.79
C ALA A 79 -2.96 3.90 -6.90
N VAL A 80 -3.90 3.88 -7.86
CA VAL A 80 -4.80 2.73 -8.08
C VAL A 80 -4.07 1.53 -8.69
N GLU A 81 -3.14 1.74 -9.62
CA GLU A 81 -2.30 0.65 -10.16
C GLU A 81 -1.36 0.10 -9.09
N GLN A 82 -0.77 0.96 -8.27
CA GLN A 82 0.14 0.51 -7.21
C GLN A 82 -0.55 -0.36 -6.16
N LEU A 83 -1.89 -0.25 -5.99
CA LEU A 83 -2.66 -1.14 -5.10
C LEU A 83 -2.60 -2.61 -5.51
N ASP A 84 -2.36 -2.95 -6.79
CA ASP A 84 -2.17 -4.35 -7.18
C ASP A 84 -0.91 -4.95 -6.54
N TYR A 85 0.14 -4.14 -6.41
CA TYR A 85 1.37 -4.53 -5.74
C TYR A 85 1.22 -4.57 -4.22
N VAL A 86 0.35 -3.72 -3.66
CA VAL A 86 -0.01 -3.79 -2.23
C VAL A 86 -0.70 -5.12 -1.95
N LYS A 87 -1.70 -5.50 -2.76
CA LYS A 87 -2.35 -6.81 -2.67
C LYS A 87 -1.33 -7.94 -2.79
N ALA A 88 -0.47 -7.90 -3.80
CA ALA A 88 0.54 -8.94 -4.01
C ALA A 88 1.52 -9.08 -2.83
N TYR A 89 1.92 -7.96 -2.22
CA TYR A 89 2.75 -7.96 -1.01
C TYR A 89 2.07 -8.63 0.18
N PHE A 90 0.80 -8.32 0.42
CA PHE A 90 0.06 -8.84 1.58
C PHE A 90 -0.54 -10.25 1.35
N TRP A 91 -0.64 -10.72 0.11
CA TRP A 91 -1.22 -12.01 -0.25
C TRP A 91 -0.67 -13.23 0.53
N PRO A 92 0.65 -13.34 0.79
CA PRO A 92 1.20 -14.43 1.60
C PRO A 92 0.74 -14.40 3.06
N TYR A 93 0.26 -13.26 3.55
CA TYR A 93 -0.13 -13.03 4.95
C TYR A 93 -1.64 -13.05 5.19
N ARG A 94 -2.46 -13.24 4.14
CA ARG A 94 -3.93 -13.35 4.27
C ARG A 94 -4.34 -14.29 5.42
N HIS A 95 -5.41 -13.94 6.12
CA HIS A 95 -5.89 -14.59 7.36
C HIS A 95 -4.99 -14.43 8.59
N ARG A 96 -3.87 -13.69 8.50
CA ARG A 96 -2.92 -13.48 9.62
C ARG A 96 -2.83 -12.02 10.07
N MET A 97 -3.66 -11.13 9.53
CA MET A 97 -3.63 -9.69 9.79
C MET A 97 -4.92 -9.22 10.45
N SER A 98 -4.97 -9.34 11.77
CA SER A 98 -6.16 -9.07 12.58
C SER A 98 -6.15 -7.68 13.24
N SER A 99 -4.96 -7.11 13.46
CA SER A 99 -4.78 -5.81 14.09
C SER A 99 -4.12 -4.78 13.14
N LEU A 100 -3.92 -3.55 13.61
CA LEU A 100 -3.18 -2.54 12.85
C LEU A 100 -1.68 -2.88 12.84
N GLU A 101 -1.19 -3.40 13.96
CA GLU A 101 0.19 -3.84 14.13
C GLU A 101 0.55 -5.01 13.20
N ASP A 102 -0.38 -5.89 12.87
CA ASP A 102 -0.12 -6.97 11.90
C ASP A 102 0.06 -6.45 10.45
N VAL A 103 -0.44 -5.25 10.17
CA VAL A 103 -0.37 -4.59 8.83
C VAL A 103 0.88 -3.70 8.72
N TYR A 104 1.51 -3.35 9.83
CA TYR A 104 2.71 -2.51 9.92
C TYR A 104 3.97 -3.36 10.18
#